data_AF-A0A1F8LUP6-F1
#
_entry.id   AF-A0A1F8LUP6-F1
#
_cell.length_a   1.000
_cell.length_b   1.000
_cell.length_c   1.000
_cell.angle_alpha   90.00
_cell.angle_beta   90.00
_cell.angle_gamma   90.00
#
_symmetry.space_group_name_H-M   'P 1'
#
loop_
_entity.id
_entity.type
_entity.pdbx_description
1 polymer ?
#
loop_
_entity_poly.entity_id
_entity_poly.type
_entity_poly.pdbx_seq_one_letter_code
_entity_poly.pdbx_strand_id
1 'polypeptide(L)' 'MKASVTCPLCYDREFSSFLNLARHMVLSERPNGPHQEWLQDFLKLPFEDYAFGKDKAIAIRLKAYWDKHRSWPEVGV' A
#
# COMPACT_ATOMS: atom_id res chain seq x y z
N MET A 1 15.08 17.16 -2.73
CA MET A 1 14.05 16.70 -1.78
C MET A 1 13.94 15.19 -1.91
N LYS A 2 14.01 14.42 -0.82
CA LYS A 2 13.72 12.97 -0.90
C LYS A 2 12.24 12.84 -1.26
N ALA A 3 11.91 12.12 -2.33
CA ALA A 3 10.51 11.89 -2.69
C ALA A 3 9.82 11.14 -1.55
N SER A 4 8.88 11.80 -0.88
CA SER A 4 7.98 11.17 0.07
C SER A 4 6.77 10.61 -0.68
N VAL A 5 6.24 9.48 -0.18
CA VAL A 5 4.96 8.92 -0.62
C VAL A 5 4.04 8.83 0.58
N THR A 6 2.78 9.22 0.42
CA THR A 6 1.78 9.18 1.50
C THR A 6 1.05 7.85 1.50
N CYS A 7 0.53 7.43 2.66
CA CYS A 7 -0.41 6.32 2.71
C CYS A 7 -1.77 6.77 2.15
N PRO A 8 -2.49 5.91 1.41
CA PRO A 8 -3.86 6.23 0.96
C PRO A 8 -4.87 6.41 2.10
N LEU A 9 -4.57 5.91 3.30
CA LEU A 9 -5.46 5.95 4.46
C LEU A 9 -4.92 6.79 5.62
N CYS A 10 -3.59 6.93 5.75
CA CYS A 10 -2.95 7.75 6.78
C CYS A 10 -2.42 9.05 6.16
N TYR A 11 -3.29 10.04 6.00
CA TYR A 11 -2.98 11.33 5.36
C TYR A 11 -1.93 12.17 6.09
N ASP A 12 -1.70 11.90 7.37
CA ASP A 12 -0.71 12.54 8.24
C ASP A 12 0.68 11.89 8.17
N ARG A 13 0.83 10.77 7.43
CA ARG A 13 2.07 9.99 7.39
C ARG A 13 2.73 9.98 6.02
N GLU A 14 3.97 10.42 6.00
CA GLU A 14 4.86 10.32 4.86
C GLU A 14 5.87 9.17 5.02
N PHE A 15 6.13 8.47 3.91
CA PHE A 15 7.06 7.35 3.86
C PHE A 15 8.22 7.66 2.92
N SER A 16 9.42 7.28 3.34
CA SER A 16 10.66 7.50 2.57
C SER A 16 10.82 6.54 1.38
N SER A 17 9.98 5.50 1.27
CA SER A 17 9.96 4.57 0.14
C SER A 17 8.65 3.79 0.07
N PHE A 18 8.32 3.29 -1.12
CA PHE A 18 7.18 2.38 -1.32
C PHE A 18 7.32 1.08 -0.53
N LEU A 19 8.55 0.62 -0.23
CA LEU A 19 8.77 -0.57 0.60
C LEU A 19 8.36 -0.30 2.05
N ASN A 20 8.66 0.88 2.58
CA ASN A 20 8.24 1.26 3.93
C ASN A 20 6.74 1.46 4.00
N LEU A 21 6.14 2.06 2.97
CA LEU A 21 4.69 2.15 2.84
C LEU A 21 4.04 0.76 2.80
N ALA A 22 4.51 -0.14 1.92
CA ALA A 22 3.97 -1.49 1.82
C ALA A 22 4.06 -2.23 3.16
N ARG A 23 5.21 -2.18 3.84
CA ARG A 23 5.37 -2.77 5.18
C ARG A 23 4.40 -2.18 6.19
N HIS A 24 4.22 -0.87 6.19
CA HIS A 24 3.24 -0.21 7.05
C HIS A 24 1.83 -0.76 6.80
N MET A 25 1.36 -0.72 5.56
CA MET A 25 0.00 -1.15 5.23
C MET A 25 -0.23 -2.63 5.55
N VAL A 26 0.73 -3.51 5.23
CA VAL A 26 0.58 -4.93 5.50
C VAL A 26 0.68 -5.22 7.00
N LEU A 27 1.51 -4.51 7.78
CA LEU A 27 1.70 -4.82 9.22
C LEU A 27 0.67 -4.17 10.16
N SER A 28 0.03 -3.05 9.75
CA SER A 28 -0.78 -2.27 10.69
C SER A 28 -2.01 -3.01 11.20
N GLU A 29 -2.69 -3.81 10.36
CA GLU A 29 -4.01 -4.36 10.66
C GLU A 29 -4.18 -5.78 10.09
N ARG A 30 -3.38 -6.75 10.55
CA ARG A 30 -3.47 -8.13 10.06
C ARG A 30 -4.50 -8.96 10.84
N PRO A 31 -5.25 -9.87 10.19
CA PRO A 31 -5.44 -9.99 8.73
C PRO A 31 -6.54 -9.05 8.20
N ASN A 32 -7.25 -8.35 9.09
CA ASN A 32 -8.42 -7.55 8.78
C ASN A 32 -8.22 -6.09 9.19
N GLY A 33 -8.70 -5.17 8.35
CA GLY A 33 -8.75 -3.74 8.62
C GLY A 33 -8.66 -2.93 7.33
N PRO A 34 -8.89 -1.60 7.42
CA PRO A 34 -8.90 -0.69 6.27
C PRO A 34 -7.70 -0.85 5.35
N HIS A 35 -6.49 -1.03 5.90
CA HIS A 35 -5.29 -1.20 5.07
C HIS A 35 -5.31 -2.51 4.27
N GLN A 36 -5.83 -3.61 4.83
CA GLN A 36 -5.90 -4.89 4.12
C GLN A 36 -7.05 -4.90 3.11
N GLU A 37 -8.18 -4.27 3.43
CA GLU A 37 -9.30 -4.10 2.50
C GLU A 37 -8.85 -3.29 1.28
N TRP A 38 -8.21 -2.14 1.51
CA TRP A 38 -7.63 -1.31 0.46
C TRP A 38 -6.61 -2.09 -0.38
N LEU A 39 -5.70 -2.86 0.26
CA LEU A 39 -4.71 -3.65 -0.47
C LEU A 39 -5.35 -4.79 -1.27
N GLN A 40 -6.38 -5.46 -0.74
CA GLN A 40 -7.11 -6.50 -1.47
C GLN A 40 -7.77 -5.92 -2.71
N ASP A 41 -8.38 -4.73 -2.60
CA ASP A 41 -9.01 -4.06 -3.72
C ASP A 41 -8.01 -3.52 -4.75
N PHE A 42 -6.90 -2.98 -4.29
CA PHE A 42 -5.84 -2.48 -5.16
C PHE A 42 -5.13 -3.62 -5.90
N LEU A 43 -4.85 -4.72 -5.21
CA LEU A 43 -4.11 -5.85 -5.77
C LEU A 43 -5.00 -6.86 -6.50
N LYS A 44 -6.32 -6.82 -6.24
CA LYS A 44 -7.30 -7.83 -6.65
C LYS A 44 -6.89 -9.26 -6.25
N LEU A 45 -6.40 -9.38 -5.01
CA LEU A 45 -5.90 -10.62 -4.42
C LEU A 45 -6.35 -10.73 -2.96
N PRO A 46 -6.64 -11.93 -2.43
CA PRO A 46 -6.89 -12.13 -1.00
C PRO A 46 -5.62 -11.90 -0.17
N PHE A 47 -5.77 -11.59 1.12
CA PHE A 47 -4.67 -11.30 2.05
C PHE A 47 -3.58 -12.39 2.06
N GLU A 48 -3.99 -13.66 2.08
CA GLU A 48 -3.10 -14.84 2.11
C GLU A 48 -2.09 -14.83 0.93
N ASP A 49 -2.50 -14.28 -0.21
CA ASP A 49 -1.68 -14.22 -1.42
C ASP A 49 -0.65 -13.08 -1.41
N TYR A 50 -0.71 -12.11 -0.49
CA TYR A 50 0.22 -10.99 -0.45
C TYR A 50 0.86 -10.70 0.93
N ALA A 51 0.35 -11.25 2.03
CA ALA A 51 0.75 -10.84 3.39
C ALA A 51 2.13 -11.35 3.87
N PHE A 52 2.56 -12.53 3.40
CA PHE A 52 3.71 -13.23 3.96
C PHE A 52 4.98 -12.99 3.14
N GLY A 53 5.75 -11.95 3.51
CA GLY A 53 7.07 -11.68 2.93
C GLY A 53 7.04 -11.13 1.50
N LYS A 54 5.86 -10.80 0.97
CA LYS A 54 5.68 -10.25 -0.38
C LYS A 54 5.63 -8.72 -0.42
N ASP A 55 6.06 -8.04 0.65
CA ASP A 55 6.11 -6.57 0.76
C ASP A 55 6.81 -5.91 -0.44
N LYS A 56 7.87 -6.55 -0.97
CA LYS A 56 8.59 -6.05 -2.16
C LYS A 56 7.71 -6.07 -3.40
N ALA A 57 6.90 -7.12 -3.60
CA ALA A 57 6.00 -7.22 -4.74
C ALA A 57 4.89 -6.17 -4.66
N ILE A 58 4.37 -5.94 -3.45
CA ILE A 58 3.38 -4.87 -3.18
C ILE A 58 4.00 -3.50 -3.48
N ALA A 59 5.21 -3.24 -2.97
CA ALA A 59 5.92 -1.99 -3.18
C ALA A 59 6.17 -1.69 -4.66
N ILE A 60 6.51 -2.70 -5.47
CA ILE A 60 6.68 -2.56 -6.92
C ILE A 60 5.36 -2.15 -7.58
N ARG A 61 4.24 -2.78 -7.22
CA ARG A 61 2.91 -2.45 -7.76
C ARG A 61 2.46 -1.05 -7.35
N LEU A 62 2.63 -0.68 -6.08
CA LEU A 62 2.35 0.66 -5.56
C LEU A 62 3.16 1.73 -6.31
N LYS A 63 4.46 1.48 -6.49
CA LYS A 63 5.34 2.39 -7.24
C LYS A 63 4.90 2.54 -8.69
N ALA A 64 4.63 1.43 -9.38
CA ALA A 64 4.22 1.45 -10.78
C ALA A 64 2.91 2.24 -10.98
N TYR A 65 1.96 2.09 -10.07
CA TYR A 65 0.72 2.88 -10.10
C TYR A 65 0.99 4.37 -9.85
N TRP A 66 1.76 4.68 -8.80
CA TRP A 66 2.07 6.05 -8.42
C TRP A 66 2.87 6.79 -9.50
N ASP A 67 3.83 6.14 -10.13
CA ASP A 67 4.61 6.73 -11.22
C ASP A 67 3.72 7.16 -12.40
N LYS A 68 2.63 6.41 -12.65
CA LYS A 68 1.67 6.67 -13.73
C LYS A 68 0.62 7.73 -13.38
N HIS A 69 0.08 7.71 -12.17
CA HIS A 69 -1.09 8.54 -11.81
C HIS A 69 -0.76 9.69 -10.85
N ARG A 70 0.34 9.59 -10.09
CA ARG A 70 0.75 10.54 -9.04
C ARG A 70 -0.32 10.78 -7.96
N SER A 71 -1.19 9.81 -7.76
CA SER A 71 -2.24 9.76 -6.74
C SER A 71 -2.55 8.30 -6.41
N TRP A 72 -3.37 8.07 -5.39
CA TRP A 72 -3.94 6.75 -5.09
C TRP A 72 -5.34 6.63 -5.68
N PRO A 73 -5.76 5.41 -6.07
CA PRO A 73 -7.15 5.19 -6.47
C PRO A 73 -8.06 5.42 -5.26
N GLU A 74 -9.23 6.01 -5.53
CA GLU A 74 -10.38 5.92 -4.64
C GLU A 74 -10.90 4.49 -4.74
N VAL A 75 -10.41 3.61 -3.87
CA VAL A 75 -11.03 2.30 -3.65
C VAL A 75 -12.14 2.51 -2.62
N GLY A 76 -13.35 2.10 -3.01
CA GLY A 76 -14.56 2.30 -2.23
C GLY A 76 -14.47 1.58 -0.90
N VAL A 77 -14.73 2.32 0.17
CA VAL A 77 -15.16 1.77 1.46
C VAL A 77 -16.68 1.65 1.44
#